data_AF-A0ABD3B0E1-F1
#
_entry.id   AF-A0ABD3B0E1-F1
#
_cell.length_a   1.000
_cell.length_b   1.000
_cell.length_c   1.000
_cell.angle_alpha   90.00
_cell.angle_beta   90.00
_cell.angle_gamma   90.00
#
_symmetry.space_group_name_H-M   'P 1'
#
loop_
_entity.id
_entity.type
_entity.pdbx_description
1 polymer ?
#
loop_
_entity_poly.entity_id
_entity_poly.type
_entity_poly.pdbx_seq_one_letter_code
_entity_poly.pdbx_strand_id
1 'polypeptide(L)'
;MSLEEFLITHADNTRAILCSSVVKKINASILRLLPSLRLVITPSAGLNHIDLDECRRRGISVANSSTIFSADVADLAVGLLIDFLRKISVGDRFVKSGLWPVKGHHHLATHLSVSTCPSIHTHDFVYSVLFQ
;
A
#
# COMPACT_ATOMS: atom_id res chain seq x y z
N MET A 1 -10.14 -29.69 0.87
CA MET A 1 -8.67 -29.80 0.82
C MET A 1 -8.10 -28.56 1.45
N SER A 2 -7.34 -28.71 2.52
CA SER A 2 -6.67 -27.60 3.19
C SER A 2 -5.51 -27.07 2.33
N LEU A 3 -5.06 -25.83 2.56
CA LEU A 3 -3.93 -25.29 1.78
C LEU A 3 -2.66 -26.14 1.99
N GLU A 4 -2.43 -26.63 3.20
CA GLU A 4 -1.24 -27.43 3.52
C GLU A 4 -1.24 -28.76 2.76
N GLU A 5 -2.38 -29.45 2.67
CA GLU A 5 -2.54 -30.65 1.83
C GLU A 5 -2.23 -30.37 0.36
N PHE A 6 -2.71 -29.24 -0.17
CA PHE A 6 -2.45 -28.85 -1.55
C PHE A 6 -0.96 -28.58 -1.80
N LEU A 7 -0.32 -27.85 -0.88
CA LEU A 7 1.09 -27.50 -0.97
C LEU A 7 1.98 -28.74 -0.86
N ILE A 8 1.67 -29.65 0.07
CA ILE A 8 2.41 -30.92 0.21
C ILE A 8 2.29 -31.76 -1.06
N THR A 9 1.09 -31.83 -1.65
CA THR A 9 0.86 -32.60 -2.89
C THR A 9 1.68 -32.09 -4.07
N HIS A 10 1.97 -30.78 -4.14
CA HIS A 10 2.68 -30.14 -5.26
C HIS A 10 4.05 -29.57 -4.88
N ALA A 11 4.54 -29.92 -3.70
CA ALA A 11 5.72 -29.33 -3.06
C ALA A 11 6.96 -29.39 -3.95
N ASP A 12 7.22 -30.56 -4.55
CA ASP A 12 8.45 -30.84 -5.28
C ASP A 12 8.52 -30.12 -6.63
N ASN A 13 7.37 -29.76 -7.21
CA ASN A 13 7.28 -29.11 -8.52
C ASN A 13 7.07 -27.60 -8.45
N THR A 14 6.78 -27.05 -7.27
CA THR A 14 6.49 -25.62 -7.11
C THR A 14 7.79 -24.83 -7.05
N ARG A 15 8.13 -24.12 -8.14
CA ARG A 15 9.34 -23.27 -8.22
C ARG A 15 9.05 -21.79 -7.97
N ALA A 16 7.81 -21.36 -8.15
CA ALA A 16 7.41 -19.98 -7.93
C ALA A 16 6.03 -19.93 -7.27
N ILE A 17 5.81 -18.94 -6.41
CA ILE A 17 4.49 -18.64 -5.84
C ILE A 17 4.12 -17.18 -6.11
N LEU A 18 2.84 -16.94 -6.40
CA LEU A 18 2.25 -15.62 -6.46
C LEU A 18 1.43 -15.40 -5.17
N CYS A 19 1.89 -14.49 -4.33
CA CYS A 19 1.20 -14.09 -3.11
C CYS A 19 0.36 -12.84 -3.39
N SER A 20 -0.90 -13.05 -3.81
CA SER A 20 -1.85 -11.98 -4.14
C SER A 20 -2.52 -11.34 -2.90
N SER A 21 -2.49 -12.03 -1.75
CA SER A 21 -3.11 -11.53 -0.52
C SER A 21 -2.06 -11.22 0.54
N VAL A 22 -2.05 -9.99 1.05
CA VAL A 22 -1.24 -9.57 2.20
C VAL A 22 -1.75 -10.13 3.53
N VAL A 23 -2.97 -10.68 3.56
CA VAL A 23 -3.59 -11.22 4.78
C VAL A 23 -2.91 -12.53 5.20
N LYS A 24 -2.45 -13.32 4.23
CA LYS A 24 -1.81 -14.61 4.49
C LYS A 24 -0.30 -14.46 4.49
N LYS A 25 0.30 -14.60 5.68
CA LYS A 25 1.75 -14.55 5.83
C LYS A 25 2.41 -15.78 5.20
N ILE A 26 3.41 -15.55 4.35
CA ILE A 26 4.34 -16.55 3.86
C ILE A 26 5.47 -16.66 4.91
N ASN A 27 5.20 -17.46 5.93
CA ASN A 27 6.13 -17.69 7.03
C ASN A 27 7.08 -18.87 6.75
N ALA A 28 8.11 -19.03 7.58
CA ALA A 28 9.05 -20.14 7.49
C ALA A 28 8.39 -21.54 7.46
N SER A 29 7.23 -21.74 8.10
CA SER A 29 6.53 -23.03 8.07
C SER A 29 6.01 -23.37 6.68
N ILE A 30 5.37 -22.42 5.99
CA ILE A 30 4.92 -22.61 4.59
C ILE A 30 6.12 -22.77 3.66
N LEU A 31 7.17 -21.96 3.85
CA LEU A 31 8.36 -22.05 3.03
C LEU A 31 8.99 -23.45 3.14
N ARG A 32 9.09 -24.03 4.34
CA ARG A 32 9.63 -25.38 4.56
C ARG A 32 8.87 -26.47 3.81
N LEU A 33 7.58 -26.31 3.56
CA LEU A 33 6.78 -27.27 2.78
C LEU A 33 7.11 -27.25 1.28
N LEU A 34 7.84 -26.24 0.79
CA LEU A 34 8.12 -26.03 -0.62
C LEU A 34 9.63 -26.09 -0.88
N PRO A 35 10.27 -27.28 -0.89
CA PRO A 35 11.72 -27.42 -0.98
C PRO A 35 12.29 -26.86 -2.29
N SER A 36 11.55 -26.99 -3.40
CA SER A 36 11.93 -26.56 -4.75
C SER A 36 11.68 -25.08 -5.04
N LEU A 37 11.17 -24.31 -4.09
CA LEU A 37 10.81 -22.91 -4.28
C LEU A 37 12.05 -22.05 -4.55
N ARG A 38 11.97 -21.20 -5.57
CA ARG A 38 13.04 -20.28 -5.98
C ARG A 38 12.61 -18.82 -6.08
N LEU A 39 11.30 -18.57 -6.22
CA LEU A 39 10.76 -17.23 -6.44
C LEU A 39 9.45 -17.01 -5.70
N VAL A 40 9.35 -15.90 -4.99
CA VAL A 40 8.09 -15.37 -4.42
C VAL A 40 7.77 -14.06 -5.12
N ILE A 41 6.57 -13.95 -5.68
CA ILE A 41 6.08 -12.73 -6.34
C ILE A 41 4.92 -12.19 -5.53
N THR A 42 4.88 -10.88 -5.27
CA THR A 42 3.72 -10.23 -4.65
C THR A 42 3.36 -8.92 -5.37
N PRO A 43 2.08 -8.69 -5.71
CA PRO A 43 1.64 -7.43 -6.31
C PRO A 43 1.41 -6.36 -5.22
N SER A 44 2.38 -6.19 -4.32
CA SER A 44 2.32 -5.22 -3.22
C SER A 44 3.65 -4.49 -3.07
N ALA A 45 3.61 -3.29 -2.50
CA ALA A 45 4.83 -2.54 -2.19
C ALA A 45 5.50 -3.09 -0.91
N GLY A 46 4.71 -3.32 0.15
CA GLY A 46 5.19 -3.84 1.42
C GLY A 46 5.50 -5.34 1.37
N LEU A 47 6.45 -5.78 2.21
CA LEU A 47 6.89 -7.18 2.28
C LEU A 47 6.72 -7.80 3.68
N ASN A 48 6.02 -7.14 4.59
CA ASN A 48 5.86 -7.55 6.00
C ASN A 48 5.16 -8.91 6.18
N HIS A 49 4.45 -9.37 5.14
CA HIS A 49 3.79 -10.68 5.11
C HIS A 49 4.69 -11.79 4.57
N ILE A 50 5.93 -11.52 4.16
CA ILE A 50 6.90 -12.50 3.66
C ILE A 50 8.08 -12.58 4.63
N ASP A 51 8.43 -13.80 5.03
CA ASP A 51 9.62 -14.07 5.82
C ASP A 51 10.89 -13.92 4.95
N LEU A 52 11.38 -12.69 4.86
CA LEU A 52 12.53 -12.33 4.02
C LEU A 52 13.83 -12.99 4.49
N ASP A 53 13.97 -13.24 5.79
CA ASP A 53 15.17 -13.85 6.35
C ASP A 53 15.25 -15.33 5.99
N GLU A 54 14.13 -16.05 6.08
CA GLU A 54 14.06 -17.44 5.62
C GLU A 54 14.24 -17.54 4.09
N CYS A 55 13.64 -16.62 3.32
CA CYS A 55 13.86 -16.55 1.88
C CYS A 55 15.35 -16.36 1.55
N ARG A 56 16.04 -15.43 2.22
CA ARG A 56 17.47 -15.17 2.03
C ARG A 56 18.31 -16.40 2.41
N ARG A 57 18.02 -17.03 3.55
CA ARG A 57 18.72 -18.23 4.02
C ARG A 57 18.64 -19.38 3.01
N ARG A 58 17.55 -19.46 2.25
CA ARG A 58 17.30 -20.51 1.26
C ARG A 58 17.64 -20.12 -0.18
N GLY A 59 18.12 -18.90 -0.42
CA GLY A 59 18.39 -18.41 -1.78
C GLY A 59 17.14 -18.22 -2.64
N ILE A 60 16.00 -17.91 -2.01
CA ILE A 60 14.73 -17.64 -2.68
C ILE A 60 14.66 -16.15 -3.03
N SER A 61 14.49 -15.85 -4.32
CA SER A 61 14.29 -14.47 -4.78
C SER A 61 12.89 -13.98 -4.43
N VAL A 62 12.78 -12.69 -4.08
CA VAL A 62 11.50 -12.03 -3.82
C VAL A 62 11.35 -10.88 -4.81
N ALA A 63 10.26 -10.88 -5.57
CA ALA A 63 9.89 -9.83 -6.50
C ALA A 63 8.59 -9.17 -6.05
N ASN A 64 8.55 -7.85 -6.10
CA ASN A 64 7.40 -7.05 -5.72
C ASN A 64 7.12 -5.96 -6.75
N SER A 65 6.04 -5.21 -6.54
CA SER A 65 5.60 -4.17 -7.46
C SER A 65 5.65 -2.77 -6.82
N SER A 66 6.61 -2.54 -5.92
CA SER A 66 6.75 -1.25 -5.22
C SER A 66 7.03 -0.09 -6.18
N THR A 67 7.78 -0.33 -7.26
CA THR A 67 8.23 0.72 -8.18
C THR A 67 7.12 1.28 -9.06
N ILE A 68 5.99 0.58 -9.22
CA ILE A 68 4.91 1.00 -10.12
C ILE A 68 3.80 1.80 -9.42
N PHE A 69 3.69 1.72 -8.09
CA PHE A 69 2.61 2.38 -7.34
C PHE A 69 3.02 3.74 -6.75
N SER A 70 4.31 4.07 -6.76
CA SER A 70 4.84 5.24 -6.05
C SER A 70 4.20 6.56 -6.49
N ALA A 71 4.11 6.81 -7.80
CA ALA A 71 3.52 8.04 -8.33
C ALA A 71 2.01 8.14 -8.04
N ASP A 72 1.25 7.07 -8.25
CA ASP A 72 -0.20 7.05 -8.01
C ASP A 72 -0.52 7.30 -6.52
N VAL A 73 0.28 6.71 -5.61
CA VAL A 73 0.14 6.95 -4.17
C VAL A 73 0.48 8.40 -3.81
N ALA A 74 1.48 9.00 -4.46
CA ALA A 74 1.83 10.41 -4.27
C ALA A 74 0.67 11.34 -4.67
N ASP A 75 0.10 11.12 -5.86
CA ASP A 75 -1.01 11.91 -6.38
C ASP A 75 -2.23 11.82 -5.47
N LEU A 76 -2.55 10.62 -4.98
CA LEU A 76 -3.65 10.42 -4.04
C LEU A 76 -3.38 11.11 -2.69
N ALA A 77 -2.15 11.05 -2.17
CA ALA A 77 -1.79 11.73 -0.93
C ALA A 77 -1.96 13.25 -1.04
N VAL A 78 -1.51 13.85 -2.13
CA VAL A 78 -1.71 15.28 -2.41
C VAL A 78 -3.19 15.61 -2.57
N GLY A 79 -3.94 14.79 -3.32
CA GLY A 79 -5.38 14.95 -3.49
C GLY A 79 -6.15 14.92 -2.17
N LEU A 80 -5.82 13.97 -1.27
CA LEU A 80 -6.42 13.86 0.05
C LEU A 80 -6.04 15.03 0.97
N LEU A 81 -4.81 15.53 0.89
CA LEU A 81 -4.39 16.72 1.63
C LEU A 81 -5.20 17.96 1.21
N ILE A 82 -5.37 18.16 -0.10
CA ILE A 82 -6.19 19.25 -0.64
C ILE A 82 -7.65 19.07 -0.21
N ASP A 83 -8.21 17.86 -0.32
CA ASP A 83 -9.57 17.58 0.11
C ASP A 83 -9.77 17.91 1.60
N PHE A 84 -8.84 17.49 2.46
CA PHE A 84 -8.89 17.75 3.89
C PHE A 84 -8.88 19.26 4.20
N LEU A 85 -7.97 20.01 3.59
CA LEU A 85 -7.83 21.44 3.84
C LEU A 85 -9.00 22.25 3.27
N ARG A 86 -9.46 21.87 2.07
CA ARG A 86 -10.50 22.59 1.32
C ARG A 86 -11.91 22.05 1.57
N LYS A 87 -12.03 20.96 2.35
CA LYS A 87 -13.27 20.27 2.68
C LYS A 87 -14.09 19.92 1.43
N ILE A 88 -13.43 19.51 0.33
CA ILE A 88 -14.08 19.34 -0.98
C ILE A 88 -15.18 18.28 -0.91
N SER A 89 -14.85 17.08 -0.42
CA SER A 89 -15.77 15.95 -0.25
C SER A 89 -16.92 16.27 0.70
N VAL A 90 -16.67 17.11 1.72
CA VAL A 90 -17.72 17.57 2.65
C VAL A 90 -18.65 18.57 1.96
N GLY A 91 -18.09 19.53 1.22
CA GLY A 91 -18.83 20.50 0.43
C GLY A 91 -19.68 19.84 -0.68
N ASP A 92 -19.13 18.84 -1.36
CA ASP A 92 -19.86 18.02 -2.35
C ASP A 92 -21.10 17.37 -1.72
N ARG A 93 -20.94 16.71 -0.57
CA ARG A 93 -22.07 16.14 0.17
C ARG A 93 -23.08 17.20 0.63
N PHE A 94 -22.61 18.36 1.09
CA PHE A 94 -23.48 19.47 1.52
C PHE A 94 -24.35 19.99 0.37
N VAL A 95 -23.76 20.23 -0.81
CA VAL A 95 -24.51 20.69 -2.00
C VAL A 95 -25.50 19.62 -2.47
N LYS A 96 -25.06 18.36 -2.57
CA LYS A 96 -25.92 17.23 -2.98
C LYS A 96 -27.08 16.99 -2.02
N SER A 97 -26.93 17.33 -0.74
CA SER A 97 -28.01 17.25 0.25
C SER A 97 -29.03 18.40 0.17
N GLY A 98 -28.91 19.31 -0.81
CA GLY A 98 -29.83 20.44 -0.99
C GLY A 98 -29.73 21.49 0.11
N LEU A 99 -28.72 21.41 0.98
CA LEU A 99 -28.55 22.32 2.10
C LEU A 99 -28.04 23.70 1.68
N TRP A 100 -27.41 23.82 0.52
CA TRP A 100 -26.87 25.10 0.06
C TRP A 100 -27.92 26.21 -0.09
N PRO A 101 -29.05 26.02 -0.79
CA PRO A 101 -30.09 27.05 -0.85
C PRO A 101 -30.76 27.36 0.51
N VAL A 102 -30.70 26.43 1.47
CA VAL A 102 -31.39 26.56 2.77
C VAL A 102 -30.50 27.15 3.85
N LYS A 103 -29.23 26.72 3.93
CA LYS A 103 -28.27 27.07 4.98
C LYS A 103 -27.21 28.08 4.52
N GLY A 104 -27.15 28.38 3.22
CA GLY A 104 -26.17 29.32 2.67
C GLY A 104 -24.74 28.77 2.77
N HIS A 105 -23.83 29.55 3.35
CA HIS A 105 -22.39 29.26 3.31
C HIS A 105 -22.00 28.00 4.08
N HIS A 106 -21.28 27.10 3.40
CA HIS A 106 -20.56 26.00 4.04
C HIS A 106 -19.31 26.51 4.77
N HIS A 107 -18.90 25.86 5.85
CA HIS A 107 -17.79 26.30 6.71
C HIS A 107 -16.52 26.67 5.93
N LEU A 108 -15.86 27.75 6.36
CA LEU A 108 -14.59 28.20 5.80
C LEU A 108 -13.55 27.07 5.86
N ALA A 109 -12.83 26.94 4.74
CA ALA A 109 -11.73 26.01 4.55
C ALA A 109 -10.41 26.63 5.02
N THR A 110 -9.41 25.78 5.24
CA THR A 110 -8.06 26.22 5.57
C THR A 110 -7.27 26.43 4.28
N HIS A 111 -6.62 27.58 4.15
CA HIS A 111 -5.73 27.85 3.04
C HIS A 111 -4.40 27.10 3.24
N LEU A 112 -3.92 26.41 2.22
CA LEU A 112 -2.58 25.82 2.25
C LEU A 112 -1.55 26.96 2.11
N SER A 113 -0.96 27.40 3.22
CA SER A 113 0.16 28.36 3.21
C SER A 113 1.49 27.62 3.41
N VAL A 114 2.48 27.92 2.56
CA VAL A 114 3.82 27.29 2.59
C VAL A 114 4.53 27.46 3.94
N SER A 115 4.14 28.47 4.72
CA SER A 115 4.67 28.81 6.04
C SER A 115 4.24 27.91 7.20
N THR A 116 3.38 26.90 6.97
CA THR A 116 2.78 26.12 8.06
C THR A 116 3.66 24.96 8.56
N CYS A 117 4.74 24.62 7.85
CA CYS A 117 5.69 23.58 8.25
C CYS A 117 7.14 24.10 8.08
N PRO A 118 7.83 24.51 9.17
CA PRO A 118 9.21 25.01 9.11
C PRO A 118 10.24 23.97 8.67
N SER A 119 9.89 22.68 8.69
CA SER A 119 10.81 21.55 8.52
C SER A 119 10.62 20.78 7.21
N ILE A 120 9.80 21.27 6.28
CA ILE A 120 9.53 20.59 5.02
C ILE A 120 9.93 21.54 3.89
N HIS A 121 11.17 21.43 3.42
CA HIS A 121 11.50 21.96 2.11
C HIS A 121 10.67 21.19 1.07
N THR A 122 10.17 21.87 0.03
CA THR A 122 9.25 21.30 -0.97
C THR A 122 9.78 20.05 -1.67
N HIS A 123 11.10 19.83 -1.68
CA HIS A 123 11.68 18.56 -2.12
C HIS A 123 11.49 17.42 -1.10
N ASP A 124 11.57 17.70 0.20
CA ASP A 124 11.57 16.67 1.26
C ASP A 124 10.20 16.04 1.51
N PHE A 125 9.09 16.73 1.23
CA PHE A 125 7.74 16.14 1.40
C PHE A 125 7.51 14.94 0.49
N VAL A 126 7.95 15.08 -0.76
CA VAL A 126 7.80 14.03 -1.78
C VAL A 126 8.73 12.86 -1.42
N TYR A 127 9.96 13.12 -0.97
CA TYR A 127 10.85 12.03 -0.54
C TYR A 127 10.41 11.35 0.76
N SER A 128 9.84 12.07 1.74
CA SER A 128 9.40 11.46 3.01
C SER A 128 8.16 10.61 2.87
N VAL A 129 7.31 10.89 1.88
CA VAL A 129 6.11 10.09 1.55
C VAL A 129 6.44 8.94 0.60
N LEU A 130 7.47 9.08 -0.25
CA LEU A 130 7.80 8.08 -1.28
C LEU A 130 8.85 7.04 -0.89
N PHE A 131 9.63 7.23 0.19
CA PHE A 131 10.75 6.35 0.55
C PHE A 131 10.75 5.85 2.02
N GLN A 132 9.59 5.79 2.68
CA GLN A 132 9.41 4.97 3.89
C GLN A 132 8.69 3.65 3.57
#